data_AF-A0A8J8J8S5-F1
#
_entry.id   AF-A0A8J8J8S5-F1
#
_cell.length_a   1.000
_cell.length_b   1.000
_cell.length_c   1.000
_cell.angle_alpha   90.00
_cell.angle_beta   90.00
_cell.angle_gamma   90.00
#
_symmetry.space_group_name_H-M   'P 1'
#
loop_
_entity.id
_entity.type
_entity.pdbx_description
1 polymer ?
#
loop_
_entity_poly.entity_id
_entity_poly.type
_entity_poly.pdbx_seq_one_letter_code
_entity_poly.pdbx_strand_id
1 'polypeptide(L)'
;MTVGVGRVENTGYDVGFDEYVVPVRGFLLQRGKLAGIYVKDGIIPVTEELPKEVHKAVVKGRVKKEITVREIRYGEEDVLEVLIEADYQSWTVFTTS
;
A
#
# COMPACT_ATOMS: atom_id res chain seq x y z
N MET A 1 3.57 -14.42 -3.09
CA MET A 1 2.85 -14.70 -4.34
C MET A 1 2.28 -13.38 -4.76
N THR A 2 2.96 -12.75 -5.71
CA THR A 2 2.61 -11.47 -6.32
C THR A 2 1.43 -11.71 -7.25
N VAL A 3 0.30 -11.07 -7.01
CA VAL A 3 -0.92 -11.26 -7.81
C VAL A 3 -0.96 -10.15 -8.86
N GLY A 4 -0.35 -10.40 -10.02
CA GLY A 4 -0.29 -9.47 -11.15
C GLY A 4 0.85 -8.45 -11.03
N VAL A 5 1.60 -8.27 -12.12
CA VAL A 5 2.55 -7.17 -12.31
C VAL A 5 2.02 -6.35 -13.48
N GLY A 6 1.57 -5.12 -13.22
CA GLY A 6 1.18 -4.16 -14.22
C GLY A 6 2.32 -3.17 -14.44
N ARG A 7 2.88 -3.13 -15.66
CA ARG A 7 3.85 -2.11 -16.06
C ARG A 7 3.11 -1.00 -16.81
N VAL A 8 3.20 0.22 -16.30
CA VAL A 8 2.67 1.40 -16.97
C VAL A 8 3.82 2.36 -17.23
N GLU A 9 4.04 2.68 -18.50
CA GLU A 9 5.06 3.65 -18.93
C GLU A 9 4.38 4.97 -19.27
N ASN A 10 4.68 6.04 -18.53
CA ASN A 10 4.21 7.36 -18.87
C ASN A 10 5.24 8.06 -19.76
N THR A 11 5.04 7.95 -21.08
CA THR A 11 5.93 8.45 -22.13
C THR A 11 6.13 9.98 -22.16
N GLY A 12 5.40 10.74 -21.34
CA GLY A 12 5.57 12.20 -21.23
C GLY A 12 6.61 12.67 -20.21
N TYR A 13 7.02 11.83 -19.26
CA TYR A 13 7.84 12.24 -18.10
C TYR A 13 8.99 11.28 -17.72
N ASP A 14 9.26 10.24 -18.53
CA ASP A 14 10.28 9.21 -18.22
C ASP A 14 10.07 8.52 -16.86
N VAL A 15 8.81 8.40 -16.43
CA VAL A 15 8.43 7.70 -15.19
C VAL A 15 7.85 6.34 -15.58
N GLY A 16 8.57 5.28 -15.18
CA GLY A 16 8.07 3.92 -15.20
C GLY A 16 7.65 3.49 -13.80
N PHE A 17 6.54 2.77 -13.68
CA PHE A 17 6.23 2.09 -12.43
C PHE A 17 5.78 0.64 -12.65
N ASP A 18 6.23 -0.23 -11.76
CA ASP A 18 5.79 -1.61 -11.63
C ASP A 18 4.78 -1.67 -10.47
N GLU A 19 3.53 -2.06 -10.76
CA GLU A 19 2.48 -2.22 -9.77
C GLU A 19 2.17 -3.70 -9.54
N TYR A 20 2.05 -4.12 -8.29
CA TYR A 20 1.64 -5.47 -7.96
C TYR A 20 0.83 -5.62 -6.68
N VAL A 21 0.01 -6.67 -6.61
CA VAL A 21 -0.88 -6.91 -5.47
C VAL A 21 -0.29 -7.95 -4.51
N VAL A 22 -0.30 -7.63 -3.22
CA VAL A 22 0.15 -8.51 -2.13
C VAL A 22 -1.02 -8.84 -1.21
N PRO A 23 -1.32 -10.14 -0.97
CA PRO A 23 -2.37 -10.54 -0.05
C PRO A 23 -2.07 -10.14 1.40
N VAL A 24 -3.08 -9.61 2.09
CA VAL A 24 -3.01 -9.25 3.51
C VAL A 24 -3.41 -10.46 4.37
N ARG A 25 -2.58 -10.75 5.38
CA ARG A 25 -2.83 -11.78 6.39
C ARG A 25 -3.50 -11.24 7.65
N GLY A 26 -3.36 -9.95 7.92
CA GLY A 26 -3.98 -9.29 9.06
C GLY A 26 -3.52 -7.85 9.20
N PHE A 27 -4.11 -7.15 10.17
CA PHE A 27 -3.79 -5.76 10.47
C PHE A 27 -3.30 -5.64 11.92
N LEU A 28 -2.19 -4.94 12.12
CA LEU A 28 -1.74 -4.53 13.44
C LEU A 28 -2.44 -3.22 13.80
N LEU A 29 -3.20 -3.27 14.89
CA LEU A 29 -3.87 -2.10 15.46
C LEU A 29 -3.16 -1.66 16.73
N GLN A 30 -2.83 -0.37 16.82
CA GLN A 30 -2.35 0.26 18.04
C GLN A 30 -3.28 1.39 18.42
N ARG A 31 -3.88 1.30 19.62
CA ARG A 31 -4.84 2.30 20.13
C ARG A 31 -5.99 2.62 19.14
N GLY A 32 -6.45 1.61 18.40
CA GLY A 32 -7.51 1.76 17.40
C GLY A 32 -7.08 2.39 16.08
N LYS A 33 -5.77 2.66 15.89
CA LYS A 33 -5.19 3.09 14.61
C LYS A 33 -4.49 1.93 13.92
N LEU A 34 -4.51 1.93 12.59
CA LEU A 34 -3.70 1.03 11.78
C LEU A 34 -2.22 1.42 11.96
N ALA A 35 -1.41 0.47 12.44
CA ALA A 35 0.02 0.67 12.70
C ALA A 35 0.90 -0.25 11.85
N GLY A 36 0.34 -1.30 11.28
CA GLY A 36 1.06 -2.19 10.36
C GLY A 36 0.15 -3.18 9.67
N ILE A 37 0.65 -3.77 8.59
CA ILE A 37 -0.06 -4.74 7.75
C ILE A 37 0.76 -6.02 7.70
N TYR A 38 0.18 -7.14 8.15
CA TYR A 38 0.82 -8.44 8.06
C TYR A 38 0.67 -8.99 6.65
N VAL A 39 1.80 -9.32 6.04
CA VAL A 39 1.88 -10.01 4.74
C VAL A 39 2.59 -11.35 4.92
N LYS A 40 2.79 -12.11 3.84
CA LYS A 40 3.42 -13.44 3.94
C LYS A 40 4.81 -13.39 4.57
N ASP A 41 5.60 -12.41 4.18
CA ASP A 41 7.04 -12.35 4.44
C ASP A 41 7.41 -11.36 5.55
N GLY A 42 6.42 -10.78 6.26
CA GLY A 42 6.68 -9.86 7.36
C GLY A 42 5.52 -8.93 7.68
N ILE A 43 5.87 -7.82 8.33
CA ILE A 43 4.95 -6.70 8.62
C ILE A 43 5.41 -5.46 7.88
N ILE A 44 4.51 -4.82 7.16
CA ILE A 44 4.72 -3.50 6.57
C ILE A 44 4.27 -2.48 7.61
N PRO A 45 5.16 -1.62 8.13
CA PRO A 45 4.78 -0.58 9.07
C PRO A 45 3.93 0.47 8.35
N VAL A 46 2.95 1.05 9.06
CA VAL A 46 2.25 2.23 8.56
C VAL A 46 2.96 3.47 9.08
N THR A 47 3.59 4.21 8.17
CA THR A 47 4.34 5.44 8.46
C THR A 47 3.55 6.69 8.11
N GLU A 48 2.65 6.58 7.14
CA GLU A 48 1.85 7.71 6.67
C GLU A 48 0.69 8.03 7.63
N GLU A 49 0.36 9.32 7.74
CA GLU A 49 -0.80 9.76 8.50
C GLU A 49 -2.08 9.48 7.71
N LEU A 50 -2.92 8.60 8.26
CA LEU A 50 -4.17 8.21 7.64
C LEU A 50 -5.36 8.95 8.25
N PRO A 51 -6.39 9.29 7.45
CA PRO A 51 -7.63 9.80 7.97
C PRO A 51 -8.30 8.86 8.98
N LYS A 52 -9.10 9.43 9.87
CA LYS A 52 -9.84 8.68 10.88
C LYS A 52 -10.80 7.66 10.26
N GLU A 53 -11.34 7.94 9.09
CA GLU A 53 -12.21 7.01 8.35
C GLU A 53 -11.48 5.71 8.01
N VAL A 54 -10.23 5.80 7.55
CA VAL A 54 -9.43 4.63 7.16
C VAL A 54 -9.21 3.71 8.36
N HIS A 55 -8.83 4.27 9.51
CA HIS A 55 -8.69 3.49 10.74
C HIS A 55 -10.00 2.79 11.13
N LYS A 56 -11.14 3.49 11.03
CA LYS A 56 -12.46 2.89 11.30
C LYS A 56 -12.81 1.80 10.30
N ALA A 57 -12.49 1.97 9.03
CA ALA A 57 -12.73 0.98 7.98
C ALA A 57 -11.96 -0.31 8.28
N VAL A 58 -10.68 -0.21 8.63
CA VAL A 58 -9.84 -1.34 9.04
C VAL A 58 -10.44 -2.07 10.25
N VAL A 59 -10.80 -1.33 11.31
CA VAL A 59 -11.39 -1.91 12.53
C VAL A 59 -12.72 -2.62 12.23
N LYS A 60 -13.52 -2.08 11.29
CA LYS A 60 -14.80 -2.66 10.86
C LYS A 60 -14.65 -3.76 9.81
N GLY A 61 -13.43 -4.08 9.37
CA GLY A 61 -13.19 -5.05 8.29
C GLY A 61 -13.71 -4.62 6.92
N ARG A 62 -13.88 -3.31 6.68
CA ARG A 62 -14.33 -2.69 5.42
C ARG A 62 -13.14 -2.28 4.53
N VAL A 63 -12.16 -3.15 4.47
CA VAL A 63 -10.94 -2.98 3.68
C VAL A 63 -10.73 -4.23 2.83
N LYS A 64 -10.13 -4.06 1.66
CA LYS A 64 -9.72 -5.23 0.87
C LYS A 64 -8.66 -6.02 1.63
N LYS A 65 -8.64 -7.34 1.41
CA LYS A 65 -7.64 -8.25 2.00
C LYS A 65 -6.38 -8.34 1.14
N GLU A 66 -6.02 -7.23 0.51
CA GLU A 66 -4.86 -7.08 -0.34
C GLU A 66 -4.39 -5.63 -0.29
N ILE A 67 -3.10 -5.44 -0.53
CA ILE A 67 -2.47 -4.13 -0.70
C ILE A 67 -1.89 -4.06 -2.11
N THR A 68 -1.78 -2.85 -2.63
CA THR A 68 -1.08 -2.57 -3.86
C THR A 68 0.30 -2.04 -3.51
N VAL A 69 1.34 -2.59 -4.10
CA VAL A 69 2.70 -2.07 -4.01
C VAL A 69 3.06 -1.47 -5.36
N ARG A 70 3.61 -0.26 -5.35
CA ARG A 70 4.10 0.44 -6.53
C ARG A 70 5.58 0.72 -6.36
N GLU A 71 6.37 0.23 -7.29
CA GLU A 71 7.77 0.58 -7.44
C GLU A 71 7.86 1.62 -8.56
N ILE A 72 8.10 2.88 -8.20
CA ILE A 72 8.14 4.02 -9.11
C ILE A 72 9.60 4.40 -9.33
N ARG A 73 10.04 4.45 -10.59
CA ARG A 73 11.40 4.81 -10.97
C ARG A 73 11.42 6.26 -11.47
N TYR A 74 12.09 7.14 -10.73
CA TYR A 74 12.33 8.54 -11.06
C TYR A 74 13.81 8.75 -11.40
N GLY A 75 14.23 8.44 -12.62
CA GLY A 75 15.63 8.56 -13.01
C GLY A 75 16.55 7.64 -12.20
N GLU A 76 17.31 8.21 -11.26
CA GLU A 76 18.21 7.46 -10.35
C GLU A 76 17.56 7.15 -8.97
N GLU A 77 16.34 7.62 -8.72
CA GLU A 77 15.62 7.40 -7.46
C GLU A 77 14.53 6.33 -7.63
N ASP A 78 14.50 5.34 -6.74
CA ASP A 78 13.47 4.30 -6.68
C ASP A 78 12.56 4.55 -5.47
N VAL A 79 11.29 4.83 -5.72
CA VAL A 79 10.28 5.05 -4.67
C VAL A 79 9.38 3.84 -4.57
N LEU A 80 9.21 3.29 -3.36
CA LEU A 80 8.26 2.22 -3.08
C LEU A 80 7.09 2.78 -2.29
N GLU A 81 5.89 2.72 -2.88
CA GLU A 81 4.63 3.05 -2.23
C GLU A 81 3.82 1.78 -1.93
N VAL A 82 3.23 1.71 -0.74
CA VAL A 82 2.25 0.69 -0.39
C VAL A 82 0.92 1.37 -0.17
N LEU A 83 -0.11 0.87 -0.84
CA LEU A 83 -1.47 1.39 -0.79
C LEU A 83 -2.43 0.35 -0.21
N ILE A 84 -3.37 0.82 0.60
CA ILE A 84 -4.53 0.06 1.06
C ILE A 84 -5.80 0.62 0.44
N GLU A 85 -6.73 -0.25 0.05
CA GLU A 85 -8.07 0.17 -0.35
C GLU A 85 -9.04 0.10 0.83
N ALA A 86 -9.55 1.26 1.23
CA ALA A 86 -10.52 1.44 2.30
C ALA A 86 -11.70 2.29 1.78
N ASP A 87 -12.93 1.80 1.97
CA ASP A 87 -14.15 2.49 1.50
C ASP A 87 -14.07 2.92 0.02
N TYR A 88 -13.57 2.05 -0.87
CA TYR A 88 -13.40 2.28 -2.31
C TYR A 88 -12.40 3.38 -2.70
N GLN A 89 -11.54 3.78 -1.76
CA GLN A 89 -10.45 4.73 -2.00
C GLN A 89 -9.10 4.12 -1.62
N SER A 90 -8.07 4.44 -2.41
CA SER A 90 -6.70 4.01 -2.15
C SER A 90 -5.98 5.03 -1.28
N TRP A 91 -5.31 4.56 -0.23
CA TRP A 91 -4.54 5.37 0.70
C TRP A 91 -3.12 4.83 0.80
N THR A 92 -2.13 5.69 0.61
CA THR A 92 -0.73 5.34 0.85
C THR A 92 -0.52 5.15 2.35
N VAL A 93 0.00 3.99 2.74
CA VAL A 93 0.27 3.63 4.14
C VAL A 93 1.75 3.63 4.47
N PHE A 94 2.59 3.50 3.45
CA PHE A 94 4.04 3.43 3.56
C PHE A 94 4.67 3.95 2.28
N THR A 95 5.70 4.78 2.43
CA THR A 95 6.54 5.26 1.33
C THR A 95 8.00 5.17 1.76
N THR A 96 8.88 4.72 0.86
CA THR A 96 10.33 4.84 1.03
C THR A 96 10.97 5.26 -0.28
N SER A 97 12.09 5.98 -0.19
CA SER A 97 12.98 6.39 -1.28
C SER A 97 14.39 5.89 -1.02
#